data_AF-A0A9D8WN44-F1
#
_entry.id   AF-A0A9D8WN44-F1
#
_cell.length_a   1.000
_cell.length_b   1.000
_cell.length_c   1.000
_cell.angle_alpha   90.00
_cell.angle_beta   90.00
_cell.angle_gamma   90.00
#
_symmetry.space_group_name_H-M   'P 1'
#
loop_
_entity.id
_entity.type
_entity.pdbx_description
1 polymer ?
#
loop_
_entity_poly.entity_id
_entity_poly.type
_entity_poly.pdbx_seq_one_letter_code
_entity_poly.pdbx_strand_id
1 'polypeptide(L)'
;MAKSKNQLKERKQNWQEVYAKVEDIKAFLADRLFLRHNVITGRVEYRIPTELPPHLLHSTLNTPHSTLNTRNSTLEWQPISDRIVNSLWAEMSKEKPVRVQDIYRVIESDFVGDYHPFKYYLEHLPPWDGDNHILAMSMSVMVKGGADEQMRFADYLTKWLVAMVAGWVDDRVVNNVILVLIGEQGSYKTTWFNDLLPPELSNYFYTKTNANHMGRDDLLTLAQYGLVCCEELDTMSSKELNQLKAAVTMPSIDERAAYAHFHEHRRHIASFCGTGNNAQFLCDPTGNRRWLPFEIESILSPRDHPFDYEGIYSQAYALYRQGFRYWFSQTEIEELSGRNRQFEAPHLESELIQLYFRKPVGLEPGEFMPVSLALQLVGAGITQKLSTVMLGRAFREQGFMAKTFRNVRGYVVVRRSAEEMRAIRQAMAGCSDNTDTDITDVF
;
A
#
# COMPACT_ATOMS: atom_id res chain seq x y z
N MET A 1 22.77 -76.29 -26.91
CA MET A 1 22.73 -75.04 -26.11
C MET A 1 23.65 -73.96 -26.71
N ALA A 2 23.28 -73.30 -27.82
CA ALA A 2 24.06 -72.17 -28.35
C ALA A 2 23.28 -71.27 -29.34
N LYS A 3 21.95 -71.14 -29.19
CA LYS A 3 21.13 -70.26 -30.02
C LYS A 3 20.02 -69.59 -29.20
N SER A 4 20.40 -68.81 -28.19
CA SER A 4 19.41 -68.02 -27.42
C SER A 4 19.94 -66.72 -26.79
N LYS A 5 21.23 -66.37 -26.96
CA LYS A 5 21.78 -65.14 -26.39
C LYS A 5 21.94 -63.96 -27.36
N ASN A 6 21.81 -64.18 -28.68
CA ASN A 6 21.97 -63.12 -29.69
C ASN A 6 20.66 -62.48 -30.19
N GLN A 7 19.48 -62.99 -29.81
CA GLN A 7 18.20 -62.39 -30.23
C GLN A 7 17.58 -61.42 -29.21
N LEU A 8 18.14 -61.30 -28.00
CA LEU A 8 17.63 -60.38 -26.98
C LEU A 8 18.32 -59.00 -26.97
N LYS A 9 19.20 -58.71 -27.93
CA LYS A 9 19.91 -57.41 -28.01
C LYS A 9 19.34 -56.41 -29.01
N GLU A 10 18.33 -56.76 -29.81
CA GLU A 10 17.81 -55.90 -30.89
C GLU A 10 16.44 -55.24 -30.61
N ARG A 11 15.97 -55.20 -29.36
CA ARG A 11 14.66 -54.58 -29.02
C ARG A 11 14.70 -53.66 -27.80
N LYS A 12 15.74 -52.85 -27.66
CA LYS A 12 15.60 -51.55 -26.98
C LYS A 12 15.51 -50.48 -28.04
N GLN A 13 14.35 -50.42 -28.69
CA GLN A 13 13.97 -49.24 -29.48
C GLN A 13 14.14 -48.04 -28.55
N ASN A 14 14.97 -47.09 -28.99
CA ASN A 14 15.47 -46.01 -28.17
C ASN A 14 14.25 -45.19 -27.71
N TRP A 15 13.82 -45.30 -26.45
CA TRP A 15 12.61 -44.61 -25.96
C TRP A 15 12.68 -43.09 -26.18
N GLN A 16 13.89 -42.54 -26.33
CA GLN A 16 14.18 -41.16 -26.70
C GLN A 16 13.77 -40.78 -28.14
N GLU A 17 13.52 -41.74 -29.03
CA GLU A 17 13.05 -41.48 -30.40
C GLU A 17 11.51 -41.42 -30.50
N VAL A 18 10.80 -41.99 -29.52
CA VAL A 18 9.33 -42.10 -29.54
C VAL A 18 8.65 -40.88 -28.93
N TYR A 19 9.27 -40.25 -27.93
CA TYR A 19 8.71 -39.10 -27.24
C TYR A 19 9.21 -37.77 -27.82
N ALA A 20 8.39 -36.73 -27.71
CA ALA A 20 8.77 -35.37 -28.05
C ALA A 20 10.02 -34.95 -27.27
N LYS A 21 11.00 -34.38 -27.99
CA LYS A 21 12.18 -33.76 -27.40
C LYS A 21 11.81 -32.36 -26.90
N VAL A 22 12.65 -31.80 -26.03
CA VAL A 22 12.49 -30.43 -25.51
C VAL A 22 12.33 -29.41 -26.65
N GLU A 23 13.12 -29.54 -27.72
CA GLU A 23 13.03 -28.64 -28.88
C GLU A 23 11.71 -28.79 -29.65
N ASP A 24 11.15 -30.00 -29.71
CA ASP A 24 9.82 -30.21 -30.30
C ASP A 24 8.73 -29.51 -29.47
N ILE A 25 8.84 -29.56 -28.14
CA ILE A 25 7.91 -28.89 -27.22
C ILE A 25 8.03 -27.36 -27.33
N LYS A 26 9.27 -26.83 -27.36
CA LYS A 26 9.51 -25.39 -27.52
C LYS A 26 8.94 -24.87 -28.83
N ALA A 27 9.20 -25.55 -29.95
CA ALA A 27 8.67 -25.17 -31.26
C ALA A 27 7.13 -25.22 -31.28
N PHE A 28 6.54 -26.28 -30.71
CA PHE A 28 5.09 -26.43 -30.59
C PHE A 28 4.45 -25.28 -29.79
N LEU A 29 5.05 -24.90 -28.66
CA LEU A 29 4.55 -23.81 -27.81
C LEU A 29 4.71 -22.44 -28.48
N ALA A 30 5.88 -22.17 -29.08
CA ALA A 30 6.17 -20.89 -29.73
C ALA A 30 5.26 -20.60 -30.93
N ASP A 31 4.79 -21.64 -31.62
CA ASP A 31 3.86 -21.53 -32.75
C ASP A 31 2.42 -21.18 -32.31
N ARG A 32 2.03 -21.59 -31.10
CA ARG A 32 0.64 -21.52 -30.64
C ARG A 32 0.39 -20.44 -29.59
N LEU A 33 1.41 -20.05 -28.83
CA LEU A 33 1.27 -19.18 -27.66
C LEU A 33 2.40 -18.15 -27.61
N PHE A 34 2.03 -16.94 -27.19
CA PHE A 34 2.98 -16.04 -26.57
C PHE A 34 3.07 -16.37 -25.09
N LEU A 35 4.28 -16.57 -24.58
CA LEU A 35 4.54 -16.86 -23.18
C LEU A 35 5.40 -15.75 -22.59
N ARG A 36 5.14 -15.38 -21.34
CA ARG A 36 5.99 -14.49 -20.55
C ARG A 36 5.98 -14.89 -19.09
N HIS A 37 7.10 -14.73 -18.40
CA HIS A 37 7.21 -15.01 -16.98
C HIS A 37 7.09 -13.71 -16.20
N ASN A 38 5.97 -13.52 -15.50
CA ASN A 38 5.73 -12.32 -14.73
C ASN A 38 6.52 -12.36 -13.42
N VAL A 39 7.58 -11.57 -13.35
CA VAL A 39 8.51 -11.56 -12.21
C VAL A 39 7.91 -11.02 -10.91
N ILE A 40 6.77 -10.31 -10.99
CA ILE A 40 6.07 -9.76 -9.81
C ILE A 40 5.16 -10.82 -9.18
N THR A 41 4.37 -11.50 -10.01
CA THR A 41 3.46 -12.56 -9.51
C THR A 41 4.16 -13.93 -9.37
N GLY A 42 5.33 -14.10 -10.00
CA GLY A 42 6.04 -15.37 -10.10
C GLY A 42 5.31 -16.41 -10.94
N ARG A 43 4.43 -15.98 -11.84
CA ARG A 43 3.61 -16.86 -12.68
C ARG A 43 3.95 -16.70 -14.15
N VAL A 44 3.89 -17.80 -14.88
CA VAL A 44 3.93 -17.77 -16.34
C VAL A 44 2.54 -17.42 -16.86
N GLU A 45 2.49 -16.47 -17.77
CA GLU A 45 1.29 -15.99 -18.44
C GLU A 45 1.36 -16.34 -19.92
N TYR A 46 0.20 -16.56 -20.53
CA TYR A 46 0.08 -16.84 -21.95
C TYR A 46 -0.94 -15.93 -22.63
N ARG A 47 -0.76 -15.76 -23.94
CA ARG A 47 -1.72 -15.14 -24.84
C ARG A 47 -1.76 -15.91 -26.15
N ILE A 48 -2.94 -16.10 -26.73
CA ILE A 48 -3.12 -16.79 -28.00
C ILE A 48 -2.95 -15.78 -29.15
N PRO A 49 -2.14 -16.05 -30.18
CA PRO A 49 -2.03 -15.20 -31.36
C PRO A 49 -3.40 -14.99 -32.04
N THR A 50 -3.72 -13.73 -32.36
CA THR A 50 -5.01 -13.31 -32.93
C THR A 50 -5.29 -13.87 -34.33
N GLU A 51 -4.29 -14.45 -35.00
CA GLU A 51 -4.35 -14.93 -36.39
C GLU A 51 -4.57 -16.45 -36.54
N LEU A 52 -4.74 -17.20 -35.44
CA LEU A 52 -5.01 -18.64 -35.56
C LEU A 52 -6.41 -18.88 -36.15
N PRO A 53 -6.53 -19.74 -37.18
CA PRO A 53 -7.79 -19.94 -37.90
C PRO A 53 -8.92 -20.46 -36.98
N PRO A 54 -10.20 -20.14 -37.27
CA PRO A 54 -11.33 -20.32 -36.34
C PRO A 54 -11.56 -21.74 -35.82
N HIS A 55 -11.00 -22.76 -36.48
CA HIS A 55 -11.16 -24.15 -36.09
C HIS A 55 -10.38 -24.56 -34.83
N LEU A 56 -9.42 -23.74 -34.37
CA LEU A 56 -8.72 -23.93 -33.09
C LEU A 56 -9.35 -23.13 -31.94
N LEU A 57 -10.28 -22.21 -32.23
CA LEU A 57 -10.97 -21.39 -31.22
C LEU A 57 -12.13 -22.13 -30.52
N HIS A 58 -12.41 -23.38 -30.89
CA HIS A 58 -13.68 -24.05 -30.55
C HIS A 58 -13.64 -25.19 -29.53
N SER A 59 -12.62 -25.30 -28.68
CA SER A 59 -12.66 -26.34 -27.63
C SER A 59 -12.26 -25.95 -26.21
N THR A 60 -11.90 -24.70 -25.90
CA THR A 60 -11.34 -24.39 -24.56
C THR A 60 -12.17 -23.46 -23.67
N LEU A 61 -13.20 -22.76 -24.16
CA LEU A 61 -13.89 -21.71 -23.38
C LEU A 61 -15.41 -21.92 -23.18
N ASN A 62 -15.84 -23.14 -22.82
CA ASN A 62 -17.14 -23.32 -22.17
C ASN A 62 -16.96 -23.55 -20.68
N THR A 63 -16.88 -22.46 -19.93
CA THR A 63 -17.27 -22.39 -18.51
C THR A 63 -18.66 -21.75 -18.46
N PRO A 64 -19.70 -22.44 -17.96
CA PRO A 64 -20.97 -21.79 -17.72
C PRO A 64 -20.80 -20.97 -16.44
N HIS A 65 -20.73 -19.65 -16.57
CA HIS A 65 -20.89 -18.58 -15.56
C HIS A 65 -19.89 -17.43 -15.77
N SER A 66 -19.93 -16.77 -16.93
CA SER A 66 -19.67 -15.32 -16.99
C SER A 66 -20.26 -14.77 -18.29
N THR A 67 -21.39 -14.10 -18.18
CA THR A 67 -21.92 -13.22 -19.22
C THR A 67 -21.05 -11.97 -19.28
N LEU A 68 -19.94 -11.99 -20.04
CA LEU A 68 -19.18 -10.82 -20.47
C LEU A 68 -18.30 -11.19 -21.68
N ASN A 69 -18.62 -10.63 -22.84
CA ASN A 69 -17.81 -10.45 -24.06
C ASN A 69 -16.75 -11.52 -24.43
N THR A 70 -17.19 -12.56 -25.14
CA THR A 70 -16.39 -13.62 -25.79
C THR A 70 -15.42 -13.15 -26.90
N ARG A 71 -15.28 -11.84 -27.14
CA ARG A 71 -14.34 -11.27 -28.15
C ARG A 71 -13.10 -10.58 -27.55
N ASN A 72 -13.07 -10.29 -26.24
CA ASN A 72 -11.91 -9.64 -25.60
C ASN A 72 -10.93 -10.64 -24.96
N SER A 73 -11.35 -11.88 -24.69
CA SER A 73 -10.53 -12.86 -23.95
C SER A 73 -9.31 -13.39 -24.70
N THR A 74 -9.19 -13.13 -26.01
CA THR A 74 -8.04 -13.55 -26.82
C THR A 74 -6.88 -12.55 -26.82
N LEU A 75 -7.12 -11.31 -26.37
CA LEU A 75 -6.13 -10.23 -26.39
C LEU A 75 -5.42 -10.02 -25.04
N GLU A 76 -6.02 -10.49 -23.95
CA GLU A 76 -5.50 -10.34 -22.60
C GLU A 76 -4.58 -11.49 -22.20
N TRP A 77 -3.52 -11.16 -21.45
CA TRP A 77 -2.62 -12.14 -20.86
C TRP A 77 -3.31 -12.86 -19.71
N GLN A 78 -3.23 -14.19 -19.70
CA GLN A 78 -3.83 -15.02 -18.67
C GLN A 78 -2.79 -15.90 -17.99
N PRO A 79 -2.89 -16.16 -16.68
CA PRO A 79 -1.99 -17.09 -16.01
C PRO A 79 -2.16 -18.50 -16.60
N ILE A 80 -1.04 -19.20 -16.78
CA ILE A 80 -1.06 -20.63 -17.11
C ILE A 80 -1.85 -21.37 -16.03
N SER A 81 -2.76 -22.23 -16.48
CA SER A 81 -3.56 -23.10 -15.64
C SER A 81 -3.43 -24.55 -16.10
N ASP A 82 -3.72 -25.50 -15.22
CA ASP A 82 -3.70 -26.92 -15.56
C ASP A 82 -4.58 -27.24 -16.76
N ARG A 83 -5.69 -26.51 -16.92
CA ARG A 83 -6.60 -26.69 -18.06
C ARG A 83 -5.88 -26.45 -19.39
N ILE A 84 -5.19 -25.33 -19.55
CA ILE A 84 -4.50 -25.01 -20.81
C ILE A 84 -3.31 -25.94 -21.05
N VAL A 85 -2.55 -26.29 -20.00
CA VAL A 85 -1.43 -27.24 -20.13
C VAL A 85 -1.93 -28.62 -20.57
N ASN A 86 -3.04 -29.09 -20.01
CA ASN A 86 -3.67 -30.35 -20.42
C ASN A 86 -4.22 -30.28 -21.86
N SER A 87 -4.72 -29.13 -22.31
CA SER A 87 -5.12 -28.94 -23.71
C SER A 87 -3.92 -28.99 -24.66
N LEU A 88 -2.83 -28.28 -24.35
CA LEU A 88 -1.59 -28.31 -25.13
C LEU A 88 -1.00 -29.72 -25.20
N TRP A 89 -1.01 -30.44 -24.08
CA TRP A 89 -0.62 -31.84 -24.03
C TRP A 89 -1.46 -32.72 -24.97
N ALA A 90 -2.79 -32.57 -24.93
CA ALA A 90 -3.70 -33.35 -25.76
C ALA A 90 -3.51 -33.07 -27.25
N GLU A 91 -3.22 -31.83 -27.62
CA GLU A 91 -2.92 -31.45 -29.01
C GLU A 91 -1.57 -31.99 -29.49
N MET A 92 -0.50 -31.73 -28.73
CA MET A 92 0.83 -32.19 -29.09
C MET A 92 0.88 -33.72 -29.20
N SER A 93 0.15 -34.43 -28.32
CA SER A 93 0.06 -35.90 -28.34
C SER A 93 -0.57 -36.48 -29.61
N LYS A 94 -1.28 -35.67 -30.43
CA LYS A 94 -1.78 -36.10 -31.75
C LYS A 94 -0.65 -36.21 -32.78
N GLU A 95 0.37 -35.37 -32.65
CA GLU A 95 1.53 -35.35 -33.55
C GLU A 95 2.65 -36.27 -33.02
N LYS A 96 2.96 -36.15 -31.72
CA LYS A 96 4.04 -36.91 -31.08
C LYS A 96 3.75 -37.14 -29.60
N PRO A 97 3.91 -38.37 -29.07
CA PRO A 97 3.71 -38.64 -27.66
C PRO A 97 4.57 -37.74 -26.76
N VAL A 98 3.94 -37.05 -25.81
CA VAL A 98 4.61 -36.17 -24.85
C VAL A 98 4.05 -36.40 -23.45
N ARG A 99 4.86 -36.18 -22.41
CA ARG A 99 4.39 -36.22 -21.02
C ARG A 99 4.00 -34.80 -20.60
N VAL A 100 2.87 -34.65 -19.91
CA VAL A 100 2.41 -33.35 -19.41
C VAL A 100 3.51 -32.66 -18.57
N GLN A 101 4.23 -33.43 -17.74
CA GLN A 101 5.32 -32.91 -16.91
C GLN A 101 6.47 -32.29 -17.72
N ASP A 102 6.75 -32.80 -18.93
CA ASP A 102 7.79 -32.23 -19.78
C ASP A 102 7.34 -30.87 -20.36
N ILE A 103 6.03 -30.68 -20.56
CA ILE A 103 5.46 -29.37 -20.94
C ILE A 103 5.58 -28.37 -19.78
N TYR A 104 5.20 -28.75 -18.55
CA TYR A 104 5.39 -27.90 -17.37
C TYR A 104 6.85 -27.48 -17.21
N ARG A 105 7.79 -28.42 -17.32
CA ARG A 105 9.23 -28.13 -17.23
C ARG A 105 9.72 -27.14 -18.28
N VAL A 106 9.18 -27.19 -19.50
CA VAL A 106 9.54 -26.22 -20.55
C VAL A 106 8.91 -24.84 -20.25
N ILE A 107 7.65 -24.81 -19.83
CA ILE A 107 6.95 -23.56 -19.47
C ILE A 107 7.62 -22.88 -18.26
N GLU A 108 8.07 -23.63 -17.27
CA GLU A 108 8.73 -23.14 -16.05
C GLU A 108 10.25 -22.93 -16.22
N SER A 109 10.78 -23.10 -17.44
CA SER A 109 12.21 -22.91 -17.74
C SER A 109 12.51 -21.52 -18.32
N ASP A 110 13.80 -21.25 -18.48
CA ASP A 110 14.37 -20.07 -19.16
C ASP A 110 13.95 -19.92 -20.63
N PHE A 111 13.24 -20.90 -21.19
CA PHE A 111 12.53 -20.76 -22.45
C PHE A 111 11.53 -19.59 -22.44
N VAL A 112 10.86 -19.37 -21.30
CA VAL A 112 9.94 -18.25 -21.14
C VAL A 112 10.68 -17.05 -20.59
N GLY A 113 10.73 -15.96 -21.38
CA GLY A 113 11.42 -14.75 -20.98
C GLY A 113 10.75 -14.02 -19.81
N ASP A 114 11.58 -13.41 -18.96
CA ASP A 114 11.12 -12.56 -17.86
C ASP A 114 10.41 -11.31 -18.38
N TYR A 115 9.32 -10.97 -17.71
CA TYR A 115 8.49 -9.81 -17.98
C TYR A 115 8.24 -9.06 -16.67
N HIS A 116 8.69 -7.81 -16.63
CA HIS A 116 8.43 -6.90 -15.52
C HIS A 116 7.33 -5.90 -15.92
N PRO A 117 6.07 -6.07 -15.44
CA PRO A 117 4.91 -5.28 -15.88
C PRO A 117 5.11 -3.77 -15.75
N PHE A 118 5.59 -3.31 -14.59
CA PHE A 118 5.80 -1.87 -14.36
C PHE A 118 6.92 -1.27 -15.23
N LYS A 119 8.09 -1.91 -15.31
CA LYS A 119 9.20 -1.44 -16.17
C LYS A 119 8.77 -1.44 -17.64
N TYR A 120 8.13 -2.51 -18.10
CA TYR A 120 7.62 -2.59 -19.46
C TYR A 120 6.66 -1.45 -19.77
N TYR A 121 5.67 -1.20 -18.90
CA TYR A 121 4.74 -0.09 -19.08
C TYR A 121 5.48 1.25 -19.21
N LEU A 122 6.34 1.58 -18.24
CA LEU A 122 7.08 2.86 -18.21
C LEU A 122 8.03 3.05 -19.40
N GLU A 123 8.64 1.97 -19.90
CA GLU A 123 9.56 2.01 -21.04
C GLU A 123 8.86 2.14 -22.40
N HIS A 124 7.56 1.82 -22.48
CA HIS A 124 6.75 1.93 -23.70
C HIS A 124 5.87 3.18 -23.74
N LEU A 125 5.94 4.03 -22.71
CA LEU A 125 5.25 5.32 -22.70
C LEU A 125 5.89 6.32 -23.68
N PRO A 126 5.09 7.28 -24.20
CA PRO A 126 5.65 8.40 -24.95
C PRO A 126 6.58 9.24 -24.05
N PRO A 127 7.54 9.99 -24.64
CA PRO A 127 8.30 10.97 -23.88
C PRO A 127 7.36 12.00 -23.24
N TRP A 128 7.69 12.45 -22.03
CA TRP A 128 6.96 13.54 -21.38
C TRP A 128 6.96 14.81 -22.27
N ASP A 129 5.78 15.35 -22.50
CA ASP A 129 5.49 16.53 -23.32
C ASP A 129 5.85 17.87 -22.65
N GLY A 130 6.09 17.87 -21.35
CA GLY A 130 6.41 19.05 -20.54
C GLY A 130 5.23 19.63 -19.76
N ASP A 131 4.02 19.13 -19.99
CA ASP A 131 2.81 19.59 -19.29
C ASP A 131 2.69 18.96 -17.89
N ASN A 132 2.00 19.64 -16.97
CA ASN A 132 1.86 19.18 -15.59
C ASN A 132 0.59 18.33 -15.41
N HIS A 133 0.63 17.11 -15.93
CA HIS A 133 -0.45 16.12 -15.87
C HIS A 133 -0.81 15.70 -14.43
N ILE A 134 0.18 15.58 -13.54
CA ILE A 134 -0.05 15.28 -12.13
C ILE A 134 -0.81 16.42 -11.43
N LEU A 135 -0.50 17.68 -11.74
CA LEU A 135 -1.26 18.82 -11.24
C LEU A 135 -2.70 18.79 -11.76
N ALA A 136 -2.91 18.54 -13.05
CA ALA A 136 -4.25 18.40 -13.62
C ALA A 136 -5.05 17.29 -12.94
N MET A 137 -4.44 16.12 -12.71
CA MET A 137 -5.04 15.02 -11.96
C MET A 137 -5.34 15.42 -10.50
N SER A 138 -4.46 16.17 -9.85
CA SER A 138 -4.70 16.62 -8.46
C SER A 138 -5.96 17.51 -8.36
N MET A 139 -6.31 18.25 -9.41
CA MET A 139 -7.53 19.07 -9.45
C MET A 139 -8.80 18.24 -9.57
N SER A 140 -8.71 16.94 -9.86
CA SER A 140 -9.88 16.05 -9.80
C SER A 140 -10.34 15.80 -8.36
N VAL A 141 -9.51 16.13 -7.36
CA VAL A 141 -9.81 16.03 -5.93
C VAL A 141 -9.87 17.44 -5.36
N MET A 142 -11.05 17.84 -4.89
CA MET A 142 -11.24 19.14 -4.23
C MET A 142 -10.92 19.01 -2.75
N VAL A 143 -9.83 19.62 -2.31
CA VAL A 143 -9.31 19.57 -0.93
C VAL A 143 -9.86 20.73 -0.10
N LYS A 144 -10.21 20.48 1.16
CA LYS A 144 -10.59 21.53 2.12
C LYS A 144 -9.38 22.41 2.46
N GLY A 145 -9.63 23.68 2.80
CA GLY A 145 -8.57 24.61 3.22
C GLY A 145 -8.07 25.55 2.13
N GLY A 146 -8.78 25.62 1.00
CA GLY A 146 -8.55 26.61 -0.05
C GLY A 146 -7.38 26.30 -0.97
N ALA A 147 -6.97 27.31 -1.76
CA ALA A 147 -5.99 27.13 -2.84
C ALA A 147 -4.61 26.69 -2.34
N ASP A 148 -4.17 27.16 -1.18
CA ASP A 148 -2.85 26.81 -0.62
C ASP A 148 -2.78 25.31 -0.26
N GLU A 149 -3.84 24.77 0.35
CA GLU A 149 -3.90 23.33 0.68
C GLU A 149 -4.08 22.47 -0.57
N GLN A 150 -4.80 22.97 -1.59
CA GLN A 150 -4.92 22.31 -2.89
C GLN A 150 -3.56 22.21 -3.61
N MET A 151 -2.77 23.29 -3.64
CA MET A 151 -1.42 23.25 -4.23
C MET A 151 -0.50 22.32 -3.44
N ARG A 152 -0.60 22.32 -2.11
CA ARG A 152 0.15 21.40 -1.25
C ARG A 152 -0.21 19.95 -1.52
N PHE A 153 -1.50 19.64 -1.74
CA PHE A 153 -1.94 18.32 -2.17
C PHE A 153 -1.29 17.93 -3.50
N ALA A 154 -1.28 18.82 -4.50
CA ALA A 154 -0.63 18.58 -5.77
C ALA A 154 0.87 18.27 -5.65
N ASP A 155 1.58 19.05 -4.82
CA ASP A 155 3.01 18.86 -4.56
C ASP A 155 3.29 17.51 -3.86
N TYR A 156 2.50 17.18 -2.85
CA TYR A 156 2.64 15.94 -2.09
C TYR A 156 2.26 14.72 -2.91
N LEU A 157 1.22 14.84 -3.73
CA LEU A 157 0.81 13.82 -4.70
C LEU A 157 1.91 13.58 -5.74
N THR A 158 2.54 14.64 -6.24
CA THR A 158 3.68 14.54 -7.17
C THR A 158 4.84 13.76 -6.54
N LYS A 159 5.25 14.13 -5.33
CA LYS A 159 6.31 13.39 -4.61
C LYS A 159 5.94 11.93 -4.37
N TRP A 160 4.72 11.68 -3.93
CA TRP A 160 4.24 10.34 -3.63
C TRP A 160 4.15 9.45 -4.89
N LEU A 161 3.67 9.98 -6.02
CA LEU A 161 3.65 9.27 -7.30
C LEU A 161 5.06 9.00 -7.84
N VAL A 162 5.96 9.98 -7.80
CA VAL A 162 7.35 9.76 -8.23
C VAL A 162 8.05 8.74 -7.33
N ALA A 163 7.77 8.74 -6.02
CA ALA A 163 8.26 7.72 -5.10
C ALA A 163 7.69 6.32 -5.41
N MET A 164 6.42 6.23 -5.82
CA MET A 164 5.81 4.99 -6.27
C MET A 164 6.48 4.45 -7.53
N VAL A 165 6.67 5.28 -8.56
CA VAL A 165 7.36 4.90 -9.80
C VAL A 165 8.81 4.48 -9.51
N ALA A 166 9.53 5.21 -8.64
CA ALA A 166 10.86 4.82 -8.21
C ALA A 166 10.85 3.45 -7.52
N GLY A 167 9.86 3.19 -6.66
CA GLY A 167 9.63 1.91 -5.98
C GLY A 167 9.22 0.76 -6.89
N TRP A 168 8.88 1.02 -8.16
CA TRP A 168 8.69 -0.03 -9.18
C TRP A 168 9.97 -0.32 -9.95
N VAL A 169 10.84 0.68 -10.13
CA VAL A 169 12.00 0.59 -11.03
C VAL A 169 13.30 0.25 -10.29
N ASP A 170 13.58 0.93 -9.17
CA ASP A 170 14.84 0.83 -8.40
C ASP A 170 14.72 -0.06 -7.17
N ASP A 171 15.45 -1.18 -7.19
CA ASP A 171 15.42 -2.21 -6.15
C ASP A 171 15.81 -1.73 -4.75
N ARG A 172 16.34 -0.51 -4.61
CA ARG A 172 16.74 0.09 -3.32
C ARG A 172 15.71 1.05 -2.74
N VAL A 173 14.68 1.38 -3.51
CA VAL A 173 13.71 2.43 -3.17
C VAL A 173 12.39 1.80 -2.76
N VAL A 174 11.86 2.29 -1.64
CA VAL A 174 10.52 1.99 -1.16
C VAL A 174 9.82 3.32 -0.84
N ASN A 175 8.58 3.46 -1.26
CA ASN A 175 7.75 4.60 -0.90
C ASN A 175 7.34 4.50 0.57
N ASN A 176 7.95 5.32 1.41
CA ASN A 176 7.80 5.24 2.87
C ASN A 176 6.70 6.15 3.43
N VAL A 177 5.85 6.70 2.56
CA VAL A 177 4.79 7.64 2.91
C VAL A 177 3.43 7.15 2.38
N ILE A 178 2.39 7.36 3.16
CA ILE A 178 1.02 6.93 2.92
C ILE A 178 0.16 8.15 2.61
N LEU A 179 -0.45 8.18 1.42
CA LEU A 179 -1.42 9.22 1.05
C LEU A 179 -2.81 8.85 1.57
N VAL A 180 -3.45 9.73 2.35
CA VAL A 180 -4.75 9.44 2.97
C VAL A 180 -5.78 10.49 2.56
N LEU A 181 -6.90 10.05 1.98
CA LEU A 181 -8.05 10.92 1.67
C LEU A 181 -9.13 10.72 2.73
N ILE A 182 -9.57 11.83 3.32
CA ILE A 182 -10.55 11.87 4.40
C ILE A 182 -11.76 12.67 3.91
N GLY A 183 -12.94 12.09 3.95
CA GLY A 183 -14.15 12.79 3.52
C GLY A 183 -15.38 11.95 3.79
N GLU A 184 -16.54 12.40 3.35
CA GLU A 184 -17.77 11.66 3.58
C GLU A 184 -17.79 10.30 2.87
N GLN A 185 -18.61 9.38 3.36
CA GLN A 185 -18.81 8.10 2.71
C GLN A 185 -19.48 8.34 1.35
N GLY A 186 -19.00 7.63 0.31
CA GLY A 186 -19.52 7.81 -1.05
C GLY A 186 -18.86 8.92 -1.87
N SER A 187 -17.87 9.65 -1.34
CA SER A 187 -17.12 10.69 -2.09
C SER A 187 -16.11 10.16 -3.12
N TYR A 188 -16.29 8.94 -3.65
CA TYR A 188 -15.40 8.30 -4.64
C TYR A 188 -13.92 8.10 -4.24
N LYS A 189 -13.54 8.24 -2.97
CA LYS A 189 -12.15 8.12 -2.48
C LYS A 189 -11.45 6.82 -2.89
N THR A 190 -12.07 5.67 -2.58
CA THR A 190 -11.49 4.37 -2.96
C THR A 190 -11.52 4.20 -4.47
N THR A 191 -12.58 4.65 -5.15
CA THR A 191 -12.67 4.58 -6.62
C THR A 191 -11.54 5.38 -7.28
N TRP A 192 -11.21 6.56 -6.76
CA TRP A 192 -10.10 7.38 -7.23
C TRP A 192 -8.76 6.66 -7.12
N PHE A 193 -8.49 6.00 -5.98
CA PHE A 193 -7.27 5.19 -5.81
C PHE A 193 -7.26 3.91 -6.66
N ASN A 194 -8.41 3.24 -6.79
CA ASN A 194 -8.55 2.03 -7.60
C ASN A 194 -8.26 2.31 -9.07
N ASP A 195 -8.73 3.45 -9.56
CA ASP A 195 -8.55 3.86 -10.95
C ASP A 195 -7.24 4.63 -11.15
N LEU A 196 -6.36 4.74 -10.15
CA LEU A 196 -5.08 5.44 -10.27
C LEU A 196 -4.05 4.65 -11.10
N LEU A 197 -4.09 3.31 -11.01
CA LEU A 197 -3.26 2.46 -11.86
C LEU A 197 -3.87 2.39 -13.27
N PRO A 198 -3.03 2.43 -14.32
CA PRO A 198 -3.51 2.32 -15.69
C PRO A 198 -4.16 0.94 -15.91
N PRO A 199 -5.08 0.79 -16.90
CA PRO A 199 -5.81 -0.46 -17.13
C PRO A 199 -4.90 -1.69 -17.23
N GLU A 200 -3.71 -1.57 -17.82
CA GLU A 200 -2.71 -2.62 -17.97
C GLU A 200 -2.11 -3.09 -16.64
N LEU A 201 -2.13 -2.23 -15.62
CA LEU A 201 -1.61 -2.47 -14.27
C LEU A 201 -2.71 -2.57 -13.21
N SER A 202 -3.99 -2.51 -13.59
CA SER A 202 -5.14 -2.59 -12.67
C SER A 202 -5.12 -3.83 -11.76
N ASN A 203 -4.62 -4.97 -12.25
CA ASN A 203 -4.46 -6.21 -11.48
C ASN A 203 -3.43 -6.12 -10.34
N TYR A 204 -2.61 -5.06 -10.29
CA TYR A 204 -1.63 -4.80 -9.23
C TYR A 204 -2.15 -3.80 -8.19
N PHE A 205 -3.44 -3.51 -8.18
CA PHE A 205 -4.12 -2.79 -7.10
C PHE A 205 -4.69 -3.79 -6.08
N TYR A 206 -4.53 -3.50 -4.80
CA TYR A 206 -5.12 -4.30 -3.72
C TYR A 206 -5.84 -3.44 -2.70
N THR A 207 -7.10 -3.79 -2.42
CA THR A 207 -7.90 -3.15 -1.36
C THR A 207 -7.82 -3.99 -0.09
N LYS A 208 -7.32 -3.39 0.98
CA LYS A 208 -7.24 -3.99 2.31
C LYS A 208 -8.37 -3.43 3.20
N THR A 209 -9.33 -4.28 3.55
CA THR A 209 -10.52 -3.93 4.36
C THR A 209 -10.45 -4.42 5.81
N ASN A 210 -9.53 -5.33 6.16
CA ASN A 210 -9.39 -5.87 7.52
C ASN A 210 -7.92 -5.89 7.95
N ALA A 211 -7.50 -4.88 8.72
CA ALA A 211 -6.13 -4.80 9.25
C ALA A 211 -5.87 -5.65 10.50
N ASN A 212 -6.91 -6.32 11.04
CA ASN A 212 -6.85 -7.04 12.32
C ASN A 212 -5.72 -8.09 12.41
N HIS A 213 -5.24 -8.59 11.28
CA HIS A 213 -4.05 -9.43 11.22
C HIS A 213 -3.22 -9.05 9.99
N MET A 214 -2.03 -8.47 10.20
CA MET A 214 -0.92 -8.56 9.24
C MET A 214 -0.26 -9.93 9.43
N GLY A 215 -0.77 -10.92 8.70
CA GLY A 215 -0.21 -12.26 8.65
C GLY A 215 0.91 -12.39 7.62
N ARG A 216 1.45 -13.60 7.50
CA ARG A 216 2.45 -13.98 6.50
C ARG A 216 2.01 -13.67 5.06
N ASP A 217 0.72 -13.87 4.78
CA ASP A 217 0.14 -13.62 3.46
C ASP A 217 0.06 -12.11 3.14
N ASP A 218 -0.02 -11.23 4.14
CA ASP A 218 0.02 -9.78 3.92
C ASP A 218 1.41 -9.29 3.52
N LEU A 219 2.48 -9.94 3.97
CA LEU A 219 3.83 -9.57 3.55
C LEU A 219 4.07 -9.91 2.08
N LEU A 220 3.39 -10.94 1.56
CA LEU A 220 3.40 -11.22 0.13
C LEU A 220 2.69 -10.15 -0.69
N THR A 221 1.67 -9.46 -0.13
CA THR A 221 0.99 -8.35 -0.82
C THR A 221 1.96 -7.21 -1.16
N LEU A 222 2.96 -6.97 -0.30
CA LEU A 222 3.99 -5.94 -0.49
C LEU A 222 4.86 -6.18 -1.73
N ALA A 223 5.00 -7.44 -2.15
CA ALA A 223 5.76 -7.84 -3.33
C ALA A 223 4.92 -8.02 -4.59
N GLN A 224 3.61 -8.21 -4.45
CA GLN A 224 2.73 -8.57 -5.55
C GLN A 224 1.91 -7.40 -6.10
N TYR A 225 1.66 -6.37 -5.28
CA TYR A 225 0.83 -5.24 -5.65
C TYR A 225 1.64 -3.96 -5.69
N GLY A 226 1.46 -3.15 -6.74
CA GLY A 226 2.14 -1.87 -6.89
C GLY A 226 1.49 -0.76 -6.07
N LEU A 227 0.19 -0.89 -5.78
CA LEU A 227 -0.59 0.03 -4.96
C LEU A 227 -1.52 -0.74 -4.01
N VAL A 228 -1.43 -0.44 -2.72
CA VAL A 228 -2.26 -1.01 -1.66
C VAL A 228 -3.10 0.09 -1.02
N CYS A 229 -4.42 -0.03 -1.14
CA CYS A 229 -5.39 0.89 -0.55
C CYS A 229 -5.95 0.32 0.74
N CYS A 230 -5.67 0.98 1.86
CA CYS A 230 -6.22 0.67 3.17
C CYS A 230 -7.56 1.43 3.35
N GLU A 231 -8.68 0.71 3.21
CA GLU A 231 -9.99 1.29 3.47
C GLU A 231 -10.30 1.36 4.96
N GLU A 232 -11.17 2.29 5.33
CA GLU A 232 -11.62 2.53 6.71
C GLU A 232 -10.43 2.70 7.68
N LEU A 233 -9.41 3.43 7.22
CA LEU A 233 -8.17 3.61 7.96
C LEU A 233 -8.40 4.30 9.32
N ASP A 234 -9.46 5.10 9.41
CA ASP A 234 -9.94 5.76 10.61
C ASP A 234 -10.56 4.83 11.66
N THR A 235 -10.85 3.59 11.30
CA THR A 235 -11.34 2.56 12.24
C THR A 235 -10.20 1.71 12.83
N MET A 236 -8.98 1.84 12.30
CA MET A 236 -7.84 1.06 12.74
C MET A 236 -7.39 1.46 14.16
N SER A 237 -7.07 0.45 14.96
CA SER A 237 -6.44 0.63 16.27
C SER A 237 -5.01 1.15 16.14
N SER A 238 -4.48 1.75 17.22
CA SER A 238 -3.08 2.21 17.27
C SER A 238 -2.07 1.11 16.98
N LYS A 239 -2.40 -0.15 17.30
CA LYS A 239 -1.54 -1.30 17.01
C LYS A 239 -1.46 -1.57 15.51
N GLU A 240 -2.58 -1.50 14.81
CA GLU A 240 -2.68 -1.72 13.36
C GLU A 240 -1.98 -0.59 12.60
N LEU A 241 -2.20 0.67 12.99
CA LEU A 241 -1.48 1.81 12.40
C LEU A 241 0.04 1.68 12.59
N ASN A 242 0.50 1.14 13.72
CA ASN A 242 1.92 0.86 13.96
C ASN A 242 2.46 -0.27 13.09
N GLN A 243 1.67 -1.33 12.87
CA GLN A 243 2.03 -2.41 11.94
C GLN A 243 2.12 -1.91 10.51
N LEU A 244 1.16 -1.09 10.06
CA LEU A 244 1.16 -0.48 8.74
C LEU A 244 2.39 0.42 8.54
N LYS A 245 2.73 1.28 9.51
CA LYS A 245 3.97 2.09 9.48
C LYS A 245 5.23 1.25 9.35
N ALA A 246 5.26 0.07 9.98
CA ALA A 246 6.40 -0.85 9.88
C ALA A 246 6.48 -1.48 8.48
N ALA A 247 5.36 -1.98 7.95
CA ALA A 247 5.27 -2.58 6.61
C ALA A 247 5.72 -1.61 5.52
N VAL A 248 5.25 -0.36 5.57
CA VAL A 248 5.59 0.72 4.63
C VAL A 248 7.10 0.99 4.55
N THR A 249 7.85 0.73 5.63
CA THR A 249 9.32 0.94 5.66
C THR A 249 10.15 -0.32 5.45
N MET A 250 9.51 -1.47 5.24
CA MET A 250 10.23 -2.73 5.07
C MET A 250 10.96 -2.72 3.71
N PRO A 251 12.28 -2.94 3.63
CA PRO A 251 13.00 -2.85 2.36
C PRO A 251 12.71 -4.04 1.42
N SER A 252 12.52 -5.23 2.01
CA SER A 252 12.39 -6.49 1.29
C SER A 252 11.68 -7.53 2.14
N ILE A 253 11.10 -8.54 1.50
CA ILE A 253 10.35 -9.63 2.12
C ILE A 253 11.16 -10.91 1.96
N ASP A 254 11.70 -11.42 3.08
CA ASP A 254 12.44 -12.69 3.14
C ASP A 254 11.52 -13.87 3.51
N GLU A 255 10.37 -13.97 2.85
CA GLU A 255 9.38 -15.01 3.17
C GLU A 255 9.20 -16.05 2.06
N ARG A 256 9.19 -17.31 2.49
CA ARG A 256 8.86 -18.45 1.63
C ARG A 256 7.35 -18.47 1.37
N ALA A 257 6.94 -18.39 0.10
CA ALA A 257 5.55 -18.67 -0.30
C ALA A 257 5.18 -20.14 -0.01
N ALA A 258 3.90 -20.40 0.29
CA ALA A 258 3.42 -21.70 0.80
C ALA A 258 3.81 -22.94 -0.04
N TYR A 259 4.19 -22.75 -1.31
CA TYR A 259 4.56 -23.81 -2.24
C TYR A 259 5.96 -23.63 -2.88
N ALA A 260 6.72 -22.60 -2.50
CA ALA A 260 8.06 -22.39 -3.05
C ALA A 260 9.06 -23.41 -2.47
N HIS A 261 9.93 -23.96 -3.31
CA HIS A 261 10.99 -24.90 -2.88
C HIS A 261 12.16 -24.18 -2.19
N PHE A 262 12.39 -22.90 -2.51
CA PHE A 262 13.48 -22.08 -1.99
C PHE A 262 12.96 -20.83 -1.27
N HIS A 263 13.79 -20.24 -0.41
CA HIS A 263 13.53 -18.91 0.11
C HIS A 263 13.73 -17.90 -1.03
N GLU A 264 12.68 -17.15 -1.34
CA GLU A 264 12.73 -16.09 -2.34
C GLU A 264 12.84 -14.75 -1.61
N HIS A 265 13.88 -13.99 -1.94
CA HIS A 265 13.98 -12.59 -1.53
C HIS A 265 13.06 -11.78 -2.45
N ARG A 266 11.88 -11.41 -1.95
CA ARG A 266 10.90 -10.65 -2.74
C ARG A 266 11.02 -9.17 -2.42
N ARG A 267 11.08 -8.35 -3.47
CA ARG A 267 11.20 -6.90 -3.34
C ARG A 267 9.87 -6.30 -2.85
N HIS A 268 9.95 -5.29 -1.98
CA HIS A 268 8.79 -4.47 -1.66
C HIS A 268 8.58 -3.43 -2.78
N ILE A 269 7.50 -3.57 -3.54
CA ILE A 269 7.12 -2.65 -4.62
C ILE A 269 5.87 -1.83 -4.29
N ALA A 270 5.12 -2.23 -3.26
CA ALA A 270 3.87 -1.59 -2.88
C ALA A 270 4.06 -0.15 -2.40
N SER A 271 3.28 0.75 -2.98
CA SER A 271 2.98 2.05 -2.37
C SER A 271 1.65 1.97 -1.63
N PHE A 272 1.51 2.77 -0.59
CA PHE A 272 0.34 2.74 0.28
C PHE A 272 -0.50 4.00 0.14
N CYS A 273 -1.80 3.81 0.07
CA CYS A 273 -2.79 4.85 0.24
C CYS A 273 -3.89 4.41 1.23
N GLY A 274 -4.67 5.37 1.71
CA GLY A 274 -5.73 5.11 2.66
C GLY A 274 -6.95 5.98 2.43
N THR A 275 -8.11 5.47 2.82
CA THR A 275 -9.36 6.21 2.82
C THR A 275 -9.98 6.15 4.21
N GLY A 276 -10.57 7.26 4.64
CA GLY A 276 -11.28 7.33 5.92
C GLY A 276 -12.39 8.37 5.91
N ASN A 277 -13.23 8.33 6.94
CA ASN A 277 -14.31 9.30 7.11
C ASN A 277 -14.04 10.26 8.28
N ASN A 278 -13.32 9.81 9.31
CA ASN A 278 -12.92 10.64 10.45
C ASN A 278 -11.52 11.23 10.26
N ALA A 279 -11.41 12.56 10.40
CA ALA A 279 -10.15 13.29 10.33
C ALA A 279 -9.20 12.92 11.48
N GLN A 280 -9.74 12.58 12.65
CA GLN A 280 -9.00 12.29 13.86
C GLN A 280 -8.65 10.80 13.97
N PHE A 281 -7.75 10.32 13.11
CA PHE A 281 -7.34 8.90 13.08
C PHE A 281 -5.91 8.64 13.59
N LEU A 282 -5.08 9.67 13.73
CA LEU A 282 -3.70 9.49 14.19
C LEU A 282 -3.65 9.35 15.72
N CYS A 283 -3.61 8.10 16.18
CA CYS A 283 -3.60 7.78 17.63
C CYS A 283 -2.19 7.68 18.24
N ASP A 284 -1.13 7.64 17.44
CA ASP A 284 0.26 7.52 17.91
C ASP A 284 1.15 8.56 17.22
N PRO A 285 1.73 9.53 17.96
CA PRO A 285 2.54 10.60 17.39
C PRO A 285 3.86 10.12 16.78
N THR A 286 4.30 8.91 17.11
CA THR A 286 5.58 8.41 16.62
C THR A 286 5.46 8.06 15.13
N GLY A 287 6.23 8.77 14.30
CA GLY A 287 6.25 8.51 12.86
C GLY A 287 5.11 9.15 12.08
N ASN A 288 4.51 10.23 12.59
CA ASN A 288 3.52 11.04 11.88
C ASN A 288 3.98 11.50 10.49
N ARG A 289 5.30 11.66 10.29
CA ARG A 289 5.91 11.97 8.98
C ARG A 289 5.58 10.98 7.85
N ARG A 290 5.06 9.79 8.15
CA ARG A 290 4.67 8.78 7.15
C ARG A 290 3.25 8.98 6.61
N TRP A 291 2.49 9.93 7.14
CA TRP A 291 1.10 10.14 6.77
C TRP A 291 0.93 11.46 6.02
N LEU A 292 0.22 11.43 4.90
CA LEU A 292 -0.21 12.60 4.14
C LEU A 292 -1.75 12.65 4.12
N PRO A 293 -2.38 12.99 5.26
CA PRO A 293 -3.83 13.14 5.34
C PRO A 293 -4.30 14.41 4.62
N PHE A 294 -5.35 14.30 3.81
CA PHE A 294 -6.03 15.44 3.20
C PHE A 294 -7.53 15.27 3.36
N GLU A 295 -8.18 16.29 3.92
CA GLU A 295 -9.63 16.37 3.91
C GLU A 295 -10.12 16.84 2.55
N ILE A 296 -11.12 16.14 2.03
CA ILE A 296 -11.70 16.42 0.72
C ILE A 296 -13.14 16.89 0.87
N GLU A 297 -13.55 17.76 -0.04
CA GLU A 297 -14.94 18.19 -0.21
C GLU A 297 -15.65 17.31 -1.24
N SER A 298 -14.98 17.05 -2.37
CA SER A 298 -15.52 16.23 -3.45
C SER A 298 -14.42 15.67 -4.35
N ILE A 299 -14.76 14.64 -5.12
CA ILE A 299 -13.90 14.07 -6.16
C ILE A 299 -14.71 14.01 -7.44
N LEU A 300 -14.10 14.46 -8.55
CA LEU A 300 -14.60 14.18 -9.88
C LEU A 300 -14.44 12.69 -10.17
N SER A 301 -15.56 12.01 -10.40
CA SER A 301 -15.61 10.57 -10.66
C SER A 301 -14.63 10.19 -11.79
N PRO A 302 -13.63 9.34 -11.53
CA PRO A 302 -12.67 8.91 -12.54
C PRO A 302 -13.32 8.07 -13.66
N ARG A 303 -14.54 7.57 -13.43
CA ARG A 303 -15.31 6.84 -14.45
C ARG A 303 -15.88 7.76 -15.52
N ASP A 304 -16.23 8.98 -15.13
CA ASP A 304 -16.78 10.00 -16.02
C ASP A 304 -15.67 10.90 -16.59
N HIS A 305 -14.58 11.05 -15.83
CA HIS A 305 -13.39 11.83 -16.17
C HIS A 305 -12.13 10.95 -16.04
N PRO A 306 -11.86 10.07 -17.02
CA PRO A 306 -10.71 9.17 -16.96
C PRO A 306 -9.40 9.95 -16.92
N PHE A 307 -8.43 9.42 -16.18
CA PHE A 307 -7.11 10.02 -16.08
C PHE A 307 -6.33 9.90 -17.39
N ASP A 308 -5.49 10.90 -17.66
CA ASP A 308 -4.45 10.80 -18.67
C ASP A 308 -3.28 9.97 -18.14
N TYR A 309 -3.46 8.65 -18.13
CA TYR A 309 -2.45 7.72 -17.64
C TYR A 309 -1.11 7.91 -18.34
N GLU A 310 -1.11 8.06 -19.67
CA GLU A 310 0.12 8.24 -20.43
C GLU A 310 0.84 9.52 -20.00
N GLY A 311 0.14 10.66 -19.92
CA GLY A 311 0.72 11.92 -19.46
C GLY A 311 1.24 11.86 -18.03
N ILE A 312 0.45 11.32 -17.09
CA ILE A 312 0.80 11.23 -15.65
C ILE A 312 2.06 10.38 -15.44
N TYR A 313 2.08 9.17 -16.00
CA TYR A 313 3.20 8.25 -15.79
C TYR A 313 4.44 8.64 -16.60
N SER A 314 4.28 9.27 -17.78
CA SER A 314 5.40 9.83 -18.53
C SER A 314 6.06 10.96 -17.76
N GLN A 315 5.25 11.87 -17.17
CA GLN A 315 5.76 12.93 -16.30
C GLN A 315 6.46 12.36 -15.07
N ALA A 316 5.82 11.43 -14.33
CA ALA A 316 6.40 10.86 -13.11
C ALA A 316 7.72 10.13 -13.39
N TYR A 317 7.79 9.37 -14.48
CA TYR A 317 9.00 8.66 -14.89
C TYR A 317 10.10 9.60 -15.35
N ALA A 318 9.77 10.66 -16.10
CA ALA A 318 10.72 11.69 -16.50
C ALA A 318 11.31 12.42 -15.29
N LEU A 319 10.47 12.82 -14.32
CA LEU A 319 10.90 13.46 -13.06
C LEU A 319 11.85 12.54 -12.29
N TYR A 320 11.52 11.25 -12.16
CA TYR A 320 12.41 10.28 -11.54
C TYR A 320 13.79 10.21 -12.24
N ARG A 321 13.82 10.09 -13.57
CA ARG A 321 15.07 10.04 -14.35
C ARG A 321 15.90 11.32 -14.29
N GLN A 322 15.25 12.46 -14.10
CA GLN A 322 15.89 13.77 -13.93
C GLN A 322 16.42 14.00 -12.50
N GLY A 323 16.21 13.06 -11.58
CA GLY A 323 16.68 13.17 -10.19
C GLY A 323 15.79 14.05 -9.31
N PHE A 324 14.49 14.14 -9.62
CA PHE A 324 13.51 14.84 -8.78
C PHE A 324 13.53 14.30 -7.34
N ARG A 325 13.53 15.20 -6.36
CA ARG A 325 13.54 14.86 -4.94
C ARG A 325 12.14 14.44 -4.47
N TYR A 326 11.82 13.15 -4.61
CA TYR A 326 10.55 12.58 -4.17
C TYR A 326 10.47 12.28 -2.67
N TRP A 327 11.60 12.30 -1.94
CA TRP A 327 11.61 12.20 -0.48
C TRP A 327 11.49 13.57 0.19
N PHE A 328 10.89 13.58 1.37
CA PHE A 328 10.73 14.80 2.17
C PHE A 328 12.03 15.19 2.87
N SER A 329 12.39 16.46 2.77
CA SER A 329 13.49 17.07 3.53
C SER A 329 13.13 17.26 5.00
N GLN A 330 14.13 17.54 5.84
CA GLN A 330 13.93 17.71 7.27
C GLN A 330 12.93 18.84 7.59
N THR A 331 12.99 19.96 6.86
CA THR A 331 12.06 21.09 7.02
C THR A 331 10.63 20.69 6.62
N GLU A 332 10.47 19.99 5.50
CA GLU A 332 9.16 19.51 5.05
C GLU A 332 8.58 18.44 6.01
N ILE A 333 9.44 17.63 6.63
CA ILE A 333 9.02 16.66 7.67
C ILE A 333 8.51 17.39 8.92
N GLU A 334 9.13 18.49 9.31
CA GLU A 334 8.72 19.30 10.46
C GLU A 334 7.39 20.00 10.19
N GLU A 335 7.22 20.61 9.02
CA GLU A 335 5.96 21.19 8.57
C GLU A 335 4.84 20.14 8.49
N LEU A 336 5.12 18.99 7.88
CA LEU A 336 4.19 17.86 7.81
C LEU A 336 3.79 17.37 9.20
N SER A 337 4.76 17.25 10.11
CA SER A 337 4.50 16.81 11.48
C SER A 337 3.68 17.82 12.27
N GLY A 338 3.89 19.11 12.03
CA GLY A 338 3.08 20.20 12.58
C GLY A 338 1.63 20.12 12.08
N ARG A 339 1.44 20.02 10.76
CA ARG A 339 0.11 19.88 10.13
C ARG A 339 -0.61 18.63 10.60
N ASN A 340 0.09 17.51 10.73
CA ASN A 340 -0.52 16.24 11.11
C ASN A 340 -1.13 16.26 12.52
N ARG A 341 -0.80 17.24 13.37
CA ARG A 341 -1.44 17.42 14.68
C ARG A 341 -2.95 17.64 14.58
N GLN A 342 -3.45 18.26 13.52
CA GLN A 342 -4.89 18.48 13.34
C GLN A 342 -5.67 17.17 13.09
N PHE A 343 -4.96 16.12 12.67
CA PHE A 343 -5.52 14.78 12.43
C PHE A 343 -5.25 13.81 13.59
N GLU A 344 -4.64 14.29 14.68
CA GLU A 344 -4.42 13.49 15.87
C GLU A 344 -5.73 13.29 16.65
N ALA A 345 -5.98 12.04 17.04
CA ALA A 345 -7.13 11.74 17.87
C ALA A 345 -6.97 12.43 19.24
N PRO A 346 -8.02 13.08 19.78
CA PRO A 346 -8.02 13.58 21.14
C PRO A 346 -7.66 12.44 22.09
N HIS A 347 -6.68 12.68 22.96
CA HIS A 347 -6.22 11.69 23.91
C HIS A 347 -6.73 12.11 25.28
N LEU A 348 -7.37 11.18 25.97
CA LEU A 348 -7.96 11.37 27.30
C LEU A 348 -6.94 11.95 28.30
N GLU A 349 -5.66 11.59 28.15
CA GLU A 349 -4.58 12.12 28.97
C GLU A 349 -4.44 13.65 28.88
N SER A 350 -4.66 14.25 27.70
CA SER A 350 -4.54 15.70 27.53
C SER A 350 -5.66 16.44 28.27
N GLU A 351 -6.90 15.98 28.09
CA GLU A 351 -8.07 16.53 28.79
C GLU A 351 -7.92 16.40 30.30
N LEU A 352 -7.47 15.24 30.79
CA LEU A 352 -7.29 15.02 32.21
C LEU A 352 -6.18 15.87 32.80
N ILE A 353 -5.05 16.06 32.09
CA ILE A 353 -4.00 16.96 32.57
C ILE A 353 -4.52 18.40 32.61
N GLN A 354 -5.24 18.83 31.57
CA GLN A 354 -5.81 20.16 31.49
C GLN A 354 -6.85 20.41 32.58
N LEU A 355 -7.54 19.37 33.07
CA LEU A 355 -8.49 19.49 34.18
C LEU A 355 -7.80 19.49 35.54
N TYR A 356 -6.89 18.54 35.80
CA TYR A 356 -6.32 18.30 37.13
C TYR A 356 -5.11 19.19 37.47
N PHE A 357 -4.38 19.69 36.48
CA PHE A 357 -3.12 20.41 36.70
C PHE A 357 -3.08 21.76 35.97
N ARG A 358 -2.44 22.75 36.61
CA ARG A 358 -2.11 24.04 35.99
C ARG A 358 -0.63 24.39 36.21
N LYS A 359 -0.11 25.28 35.36
CA LYS A 359 1.24 25.82 35.51
C LYS A 359 1.29 26.75 36.73
N PRO A 360 2.43 26.83 37.45
CA PRO A 360 2.65 27.87 38.43
C PRO A 360 2.63 29.27 37.79
N VAL A 361 1.87 30.20 38.36
CA VAL A 361 1.70 31.61 37.98
C VAL A 361 2.43 32.49 38.99
N GLY A 362 3.27 33.39 38.49
CA GLY A 362 4.03 34.32 39.32
C GLY A 362 5.05 33.61 40.23
N LEU A 363 4.93 33.82 41.55
CA LEU A 363 5.83 33.29 42.58
C LEU A 363 5.25 32.09 43.33
N GLU A 364 4.14 31.51 42.87
CA GLU A 364 3.53 30.38 43.57
C GLU A 364 4.43 29.13 43.53
N PRO A 365 4.55 28.38 44.64
CA PRO A 365 5.37 27.18 44.67
C PRO A 365 4.71 26.06 43.86
N GLY A 366 5.38 25.64 42.78
CA GLY A 366 5.00 24.43 42.06
C GLY A 366 5.45 23.16 42.77
N GLU A 367 4.61 22.13 42.74
CA GLU A 367 4.92 20.79 43.22
C GLU A 367 5.58 19.96 42.11
N PHE A 368 6.58 19.14 42.48
CA PHE A 368 7.14 18.16 41.55
C PHE A 368 6.21 16.96 41.44
N MET A 369 5.62 16.77 40.26
CA MET A 369 4.69 15.69 39.96
C MET A 369 5.38 14.62 39.09
N PRO A 370 5.69 13.44 39.64
CA PRO A 370 6.11 12.29 38.85
C PRO A 370 4.98 11.85 37.90
N VAL A 371 5.34 11.42 36.69
CA VAL A 371 4.37 10.94 35.69
C VAL A 371 3.54 9.76 36.21
N SER A 372 4.15 8.88 37.02
CA SER A 372 3.45 7.74 37.66
C SER A 372 2.40 8.17 38.68
N LEU A 373 2.69 9.22 39.47
CA LEU A 373 1.74 9.76 40.45
C LEU A 373 0.61 10.50 39.74
N ALA A 374 0.94 11.29 38.71
CA ALA A 374 -0.08 11.94 37.87
C ALA A 374 -1.04 10.89 37.28
N LEU A 375 -0.51 9.79 36.72
CA LEU A 375 -1.31 8.70 36.17
C LEU A 375 -2.29 8.11 37.19
N GLN A 376 -1.82 7.89 38.43
CA GLN A 376 -2.66 7.38 39.51
C GLN A 376 -3.76 8.38 39.90
N LEU A 377 -3.42 9.67 39.98
CA LEU A 377 -4.37 10.72 40.35
C LEU A 377 -5.47 10.90 39.30
N VAL A 378 -5.11 10.93 38.02
CA VAL A 378 -6.09 11.12 36.94
C VAL A 378 -6.84 9.82 36.60
N GLY A 379 -6.22 8.66 36.82
CA GLY A 379 -6.80 7.34 36.54
C GLY A 379 -7.72 6.80 37.64
N ALA A 380 -7.76 7.42 38.82
CA ALA A 380 -8.47 6.89 39.99
C ALA A 380 -10.01 6.69 39.80
N GLY A 381 -10.60 7.28 38.77
CA GLY A 381 -12.04 7.17 38.46
C GLY A 381 -12.38 6.62 37.08
N ILE A 382 -11.40 6.06 36.35
CA ILE A 382 -11.54 5.72 34.94
C ILE A 382 -11.23 4.24 34.75
N THR A 383 -12.10 3.53 34.01
CA THR A 383 -11.89 2.10 33.67
C THR A 383 -10.94 1.92 32.49
N GLN A 384 -10.86 2.92 31.61
CA GLN A 384 -9.94 2.95 30.48
C GLN A 384 -8.48 3.11 30.94
N LYS A 385 -7.58 2.35 30.31
CA LYS A 385 -6.16 2.34 30.65
C LYS A 385 -5.45 3.56 30.04
N LEU A 386 -4.89 4.41 30.89
CA LEU A 386 -4.08 5.56 30.49
C LEU A 386 -2.62 5.16 30.19
N SER A 387 -1.98 5.90 29.30
CA SER A 387 -0.57 5.72 28.91
C SER A 387 0.33 6.75 29.59
N THR A 388 1.39 6.28 30.25
CA THR A 388 2.42 7.18 30.83
C THR A 388 3.15 8.00 29.77
N VAL A 389 3.27 7.47 28.55
CA VAL A 389 3.90 8.17 27.42
C VAL A 389 3.01 9.32 26.95
N MET A 390 1.72 9.06 26.76
CA MET A 390 0.75 10.09 26.35
C MET A 390 0.55 11.15 27.44
N LEU A 391 0.54 10.74 28.72
CA LEU A 391 0.48 11.68 29.84
C LEU A 391 1.71 12.58 29.89
N GLY A 392 2.90 12.01 29.72
CA GLY A 392 4.14 12.78 29.65
C GLY A 392 4.17 13.75 28.46
N ARG A 393 3.56 13.40 27.34
CA ARG A 393 3.42 14.27 26.16
C ARG A 393 2.45 15.42 26.42
N ALA A 394 1.26 15.12 26.94
CA ALA A 394 0.27 16.14 27.26
C ALA A 394 0.80 17.21 28.22
N PHE A 395 1.62 16.84 29.21
CA PHE A 395 2.34 17.82 30.04
C PHE A 395 3.28 18.73 29.21
N ARG A 396 3.99 18.21 28.20
CA ARG A 396 4.88 19.04 27.36
C ARG A 396 4.10 19.95 26.43
N GLU A 397 3.04 19.44 25.82
CA GLU A 397 2.19 20.20 24.90
C GLU A 397 1.49 21.36 25.59
N GLN A 398 1.07 21.17 26.84
CA GLN A 398 0.50 22.23 27.68
C GLN A 398 1.59 23.15 28.30
N GLY A 399 2.86 22.93 27.97
CA GLY A 399 3.98 23.80 28.35
C GLY A 399 4.44 23.67 29.80
N PHE A 400 4.20 22.54 30.46
CA PHE A 400 4.70 22.32 31.82
C PHE A 400 6.22 22.15 31.84
N MET A 401 6.86 22.68 32.88
CA MET A 401 8.32 22.59 33.05
C MET A 401 8.73 21.17 33.43
N ALA A 402 9.41 20.47 32.52
CA ALA A 402 9.99 19.17 32.78
C ALA A 402 11.17 19.28 33.75
N LYS A 403 11.19 18.42 34.78
CA LYS A 403 12.28 18.36 35.76
C LYS A 403 12.65 16.89 36.03
N THR A 404 13.94 16.66 36.29
CA THR A 404 14.41 15.35 36.73
C THR A 404 14.95 15.49 38.15
N PHE A 405 14.46 14.67 39.07
CA PHE A 405 14.93 14.65 40.45
C PHE A 405 15.23 13.22 40.86
N ARG A 406 16.47 12.96 41.29
CA ARG A 406 16.94 11.62 41.73
C ARG A 406 16.54 10.49 40.75
N ASN A 407 16.81 10.67 39.47
CA ASN A 407 16.45 9.76 38.35
C ASN A 407 14.95 9.55 38.08
N VAL A 408 14.06 10.30 38.74
CA VAL A 408 12.63 10.33 38.42
C VAL A 408 12.35 11.54 37.53
N ARG A 409 11.73 11.29 36.38
CA ARG A 409 11.23 12.34 35.48
C ARG A 409 9.83 12.77 35.91
N GLY A 410 9.58 14.06 35.93
CA GLY A 410 8.29 14.65 36.28
C GLY A 410 8.17 16.08 35.80
N TYR A 411 7.09 16.73 36.21
CA TYR A 411 6.76 18.10 35.81
C TYR A 411 6.50 18.95 37.03
N VAL A 412 6.79 20.25 36.95
CA VAL A 412 6.41 21.21 37.98
C VAL A 412 4.98 21.65 37.71
N VAL A 413 4.07 21.37 38.65
CA VAL A 413 2.63 21.58 38.48
C VAL A 413 2.03 22.21 39.73
N VAL A 414 0.86 22.83 39.59
CA VAL A 414 -0.05 23.09 40.70
C VAL A 414 -1.28 22.23 40.50
N ARG A 415 -1.64 21.43 41.51
CA ARG A 415 -2.83 20.59 41.48
C ARG A 415 -4.05 21.47 41.68
N ARG A 416 -5.05 21.32 40.81
CA ARG A 416 -6.32 22.04 40.95
C ARG A 416 -7.17 21.48 42.08
N SER A 417 -7.87 22.38 42.76
CA SER A 417 -8.84 22.02 43.81
C SER A 417 -10.13 21.45 43.19
N ALA A 418 -10.94 20.78 44.02
CA ALA A 418 -12.25 20.27 43.58
C ALA A 418 -13.25 21.38 43.20
N GLU A 419 -13.03 22.60 43.69
CA GLU A 419 -13.83 23.78 43.36
C GLU A 419 -13.39 24.36 42.02
N GLU A 420 -12.08 24.49 41.79
CA GLU A 420 -11.51 24.92 40.51
C GLU A 420 -11.90 23.97 39.36
N MET A 421 -11.83 22.66 39.58
CA MET A 421 -12.28 21.67 38.59
C MET A 421 -13.80 21.71 38.35
N ARG A 422 -14.61 22.15 39.32
CA ARG A 422 -16.05 22.37 39.13
C ARG A 422 -16.29 23.65 38.32
N ALA A 423 -15.56 24.73 38.61
CA ALA A 423 -15.65 25.98 37.89
C ALA A 423 -15.27 25.81 36.40
N ILE A 424 -14.21 25.06 36.09
CA ILE A 424 -13.82 24.76 34.70
C ILE A 424 -14.92 24.01 33.96
N ARG A 425 -15.51 22.99 34.57
CA ARG A 425 -16.63 22.24 33.94
C ARG A 425 -17.87 23.11 33.74
N GLN A 426 -18.15 24.03 34.65
CA GLN A 426 -19.23 25.00 34.50
C GLN A 426 -18.95 26.03 33.40
N ALA A 427 -17.70 26.48 33.28
CA ALA A 427 -17.27 27.37 32.19
C ALA A 427 -17.36 26.67 30.83
N MET A 428 -16.90 25.42 30.74
CA MET A 428 -17.04 24.58 29.53
C MET A 428 -18.51 24.38 29.13
N ALA A 429 -19.42 24.26 30.09
CA ALA A 429 -20.86 24.15 29.82
C ALA A 429 -21.55 25.47 29.46
N GLY A 430 -20.93 26.62 29.79
CA GLY A 430 -21.46 27.96 29.54
C GLY A 430 -20.99 28.61 28.24
N CYS A 431 -19.95 28.07 27.59
CA CYS A 431 -19.50 28.50 26.27
C CYS A 431 -20.41 27.92 25.18
N SER A 432 -21.37 28.70 24.70
CA SER A 432 -22.08 28.43 23.44
C SER A 432 -21.20 28.83 22.26
N ASP A 433 -20.99 27.90 21.33
CA ASP A 433 -20.36 27.99 20.01
C ASP A 433 -19.93 29.39 19.52
N ASN A 434 -18.60 29.60 19.47
CA ASN A 434 -17.83 30.23 18.38
C ASN A 434 -16.53 30.81 18.93
N THR A 435 -15.42 30.13 18.66
CA THR A 435 -14.16 30.60 18.05
C THR A 435 -13.02 29.71 18.51
N ASP A 436 -12.32 29.10 17.55
CA ASP A 436 -10.95 28.59 17.69
C ASP A 436 -10.03 29.73 18.16
N THR A 437 -10.05 30.00 19.46
CA THR A 437 -9.02 30.76 20.12
C THR A 437 -8.38 29.83 21.13
N ASP A 438 -7.10 29.58 20.86
CA ASP A 438 -6.10 29.07 21.78
C ASP A 438 -6.53 29.25 23.24
N ILE A 439 -6.91 28.15 23.89
CA ILE A 439 -7.20 28.08 25.34
C ILE A 439 -5.90 28.27 26.17
N THR A 440 -4.82 28.75 25.54
CA THR A 440 -3.55 29.04 26.21
C THR A 440 -3.53 30.42 26.88
N ASP A 441 -4.46 31.33 26.54
CA ASP A 441 -4.46 32.73 27.03
C ASP A 441 -5.65 33.12 27.94
N VAL A 442 -6.43 32.16 28.44
CA VAL A 442 -7.27 32.40 29.62
C VAL A 442 -6.62 31.66 30.80
N PHE A 443 -5.83 32.41 31.57
CA PHE A 443 -5.14 32.15 32.85
C PHE A 443 -3.61 32.19 32.84
#